data_AF-A0A0V1D9H9-F1
#
_entry.id   AF-A0A0V1D9H9-F1
#
_cell.length_a   1.000
_cell.length_b   1.000
_cell.length_c   1.000
_cell.angle_alpha   90.00
_cell.angle_beta   90.00
_cell.angle_gamma   90.00
#
_symmetry.space_group_name_H-M   'P 1'
#
loop_
_entity.id
_entity.type
_entity.pdbx_description
1 polymer ?
#
loop_
_entity_poly.entity_id
_entity_poly.type
_entity_poly.pdbx_seq_one_letter_code
_entity_poly.pdbx_strand_id
1 'polypeptide(L)'
;LKNQFSNMFDKPVHDYPLARRDEQIQDDYHGTIIKDPYRWLENPYSTETQSYINDLNSYSSAFLCNPESLFAKIRQRILYYENYPKYGCYRIAGDYYFYLYNSGLEQHNRLYITNDWKVPGKLFTDVNENDTEFTTSMKMFSASKDGTLLAFGVTQKGSDWTTVKFRKIPSGELLDDKLENLRYTSLVWSSDAKGIFYTTFANSVAEAVGTCPDKNEFHTLYYHVLGTDQKDDLVVLRFPLNPILMMYFFEHYVYML
;
A
#
# COMPACT_ATOMS: atom_id res chain seq x y z
N LEU A 1 -22.79 7.37 30.96
CA LEU A 1 -21.57 7.51 30.13
C LEU A 1 -20.34 7.82 31.00
N LYS A 2 -20.27 8.96 31.72
CA LYS A 2 -19.13 9.33 32.60
C LYS A 2 -18.66 8.21 33.57
N ASN A 3 -19.59 7.53 34.25
CA ASN A 3 -19.25 6.45 35.19
C ASN A 3 -18.81 5.13 34.52
N GLN A 4 -19.12 4.91 33.24
CA GLN A 4 -18.60 3.75 32.50
C GLN A 4 -17.16 3.98 32.00
N PHE A 5 -16.76 5.24 31.78
CA PHE A 5 -15.38 5.57 31.43
C PHE A 5 -14.43 5.47 32.63
N SER A 6 -14.86 5.88 33.83
CA SER A 6 -14.02 5.84 35.04
C SER A 6 -13.53 4.42 35.36
N ASN A 7 -14.44 3.45 35.44
CA ASN A 7 -14.11 2.07 35.80
C ASN A 7 -13.34 1.30 34.69
N MET A 8 -13.21 1.85 33.48
CA MET A 8 -12.54 1.17 32.36
C MET A 8 -11.02 1.38 32.39
N PHE A 9 -10.56 2.49 32.98
CA PHE A 9 -9.14 2.82 33.15
C PHE A 9 -8.62 2.52 34.57
N ASP A 10 -9.51 2.24 35.53
CA ASP A 10 -9.16 1.86 36.90
C ASP A 10 -8.84 0.36 37.06
N LYS A 11 -8.60 -0.38 35.96
CA LYS A 11 -8.09 -1.75 36.07
C LYS A 11 -6.66 -1.69 36.62
N PRO A 12 -6.34 -2.49 37.66
CA PRO A 12 -5.00 -2.50 38.23
C PRO A 12 -3.96 -2.86 37.17
N VAL A 13 -2.81 -2.18 37.23
CA VAL A 13 -1.62 -2.39 36.37
C VAL A 13 -0.96 -3.71 36.75
N HIS A 14 -1.65 -4.83 36.53
CA HIS A 14 -1.09 -6.14 36.84
C HIS A 14 -1.18 -7.02 35.59
N ASP A 15 0.01 -7.51 35.23
CA ASP A 15 0.36 -8.48 34.18
C ASP A 15 0.42 -7.97 32.74
N TYR A 16 1.22 -6.92 32.52
CA TYR A 16 1.76 -6.70 31.17
C TYR A 16 2.70 -7.85 30.78
N PRO A 17 2.69 -8.28 29.52
CA PRO A 17 3.73 -9.17 28.99
C PRO A 17 5.12 -8.59 29.31
N LEU A 18 5.98 -9.42 29.91
CA LEU A 18 7.32 -9.01 30.31
C LEU A 18 8.26 -9.08 29.11
N ALA A 19 8.77 -7.93 28.67
CA ALA A 19 9.86 -7.87 27.70
C ALA A 19 11.19 -8.08 28.43
N ARG A 20 11.99 -9.06 27.97
CA ARG A 20 13.37 -9.20 28.43
C ARG A 20 14.13 -7.90 28.17
N ARG A 21 14.92 -7.48 29.14
CA ARG A 21 15.85 -6.36 29.03
C ARG A 21 17.26 -6.90 28.84
N ASP A 22 17.92 -6.51 27.77
CA ASP A 22 19.32 -6.80 27.53
C ASP A 22 20.19 -5.59 27.89
N GLU A 23 20.54 -5.47 29.17
CA GLU A 23 21.26 -4.30 29.69
C GLU A 23 22.69 -4.14 29.12
N GLN A 24 23.16 -5.11 28.33
CA GLN A 24 24.48 -5.09 27.69
C GLN A 24 24.47 -4.36 26.34
N ILE A 25 23.30 -4.16 25.73
CA ILE A 25 23.21 -3.54 24.41
C ILE A 25 23.27 -2.02 24.55
N GLN A 26 24.29 -1.43 23.93
CA GLN A 26 24.54 0.00 23.93
C GLN A 26 25.33 0.42 22.69
N ASP A 27 25.13 1.65 22.27
CA ASP A 27 25.86 2.31 21.18
C ASP A 27 26.56 3.56 21.71
N ASP A 28 27.67 3.95 21.09
CA ASP A 28 28.36 5.21 21.35
C ASP A 28 28.09 6.19 20.21
N TYR A 29 27.39 7.28 20.52
CA TYR A 29 27.16 8.39 19.62
C TYR A 29 28.02 9.59 20.05
N HIS A 30 29.17 9.76 19.38
CA HIS A 30 30.08 10.89 19.58
C HIS A 30 30.59 11.05 21.03
N GLY A 31 30.89 9.95 21.71
CA GLY A 31 31.33 9.89 23.11
C GLY A 31 30.17 9.76 24.11
N THR A 32 28.92 9.70 23.66
CA THR A 32 27.74 9.52 24.51
C THR A 32 27.20 8.11 24.38
N ILE A 33 27.23 7.34 25.47
CA ILE A 33 26.70 5.98 25.52
C ILE A 33 25.18 6.01 25.64
N ILE A 34 24.49 5.36 24.70
CA ILE A 34 23.03 5.19 24.68
C ILE A 34 22.72 3.69 24.77
N LYS A 35 21.94 3.30 25.78
CA LYS A 35 21.50 1.91 25.96
C LYS A 35 20.23 1.61 25.15
N ASP A 36 20.19 0.43 24.55
CA ASP A 36 19.01 -0.07 23.85
C ASP A 36 18.67 -1.51 24.29
N PRO A 37 18.09 -1.67 25.49
CA PRO A 37 17.87 -2.98 26.10
C PRO A 37 16.83 -3.84 25.37
N TYR A 38 16.16 -3.30 24.35
CA TYR A 38 15.10 -3.99 23.60
C TYR A 38 15.44 -4.17 22.12
N ARG A 39 16.70 -3.93 21.71
CA ARG A 39 17.20 -4.15 20.34
C ARG A 39 16.81 -5.50 19.74
N TRP A 40 16.63 -6.54 20.56
CA TRP A 40 16.17 -7.87 20.12
C TRP A 40 14.78 -7.84 19.44
N LEU A 41 13.92 -6.86 19.75
CA LEU A 41 12.63 -6.65 19.09
C LEU A 41 12.78 -6.18 17.63
N GLU A 42 13.94 -5.65 17.22
CA GLU A 42 14.18 -5.26 15.83
C GLU A 42 14.23 -6.45 14.88
N ASN A 43 14.39 -7.68 15.38
CA ASN A 43 14.27 -8.89 14.59
C ASN A 43 12.83 -9.46 14.69
N PRO A 44 11.95 -9.20 13.70
CA PRO A 44 10.57 -9.67 13.73
C PRO A 44 10.43 -11.18 13.53
N TYR A 45 11.48 -11.87 13.09
CA TYR A 45 11.47 -13.31 12.83
C TYR A 45 11.91 -14.14 14.02
N SER A 46 12.47 -13.51 15.05
CA SER A 46 12.91 -14.24 16.23
C SER A 46 11.70 -14.83 16.98
N THR A 47 11.84 -16.04 17.49
CA THR A 47 10.79 -16.68 18.30
C THR A 47 10.44 -15.85 19.52
N GLU A 48 11.43 -15.18 20.13
CA GLU A 48 11.23 -14.30 21.29
C GLU A 48 10.31 -13.11 20.93
N THR A 49 10.59 -12.43 19.81
CA THR A 49 9.79 -11.29 19.32
C THR A 49 8.37 -11.70 18.98
N GLN A 50 8.20 -12.82 18.27
CA GLN A 50 6.88 -13.32 17.90
C GLN A 50 6.05 -13.73 19.13
N SER A 51 6.67 -14.38 20.11
CA SER A 51 6.01 -14.71 21.38
C SER A 51 5.54 -13.46 22.10
N TYR A 52 6.42 -12.45 22.22
CA TYR A 52 6.09 -11.21 22.88
C TYR A 52 4.95 -10.44 22.20
N ILE A 53 4.93 -10.40 20.86
CA ILE A 53 3.82 -9.82 20.08
C ILE A 53 2.51 -10.57 20.34
N ASN A 54 2.54 -11.90 20.41
CA ASN A 54 1.34 -12.69 20.69
C ASN A 54 0.80 -12.45 22.10
N ASP A 55 1.67 -12.30 23.09
CA ASP A 55 1.28 -11.97 24.46
C ASP A 55 0.62 -10.57 24.53
N LEU A 56 1.19 -9.58 23.84
CA LEU A 56 0.61 -8.23 23.73
C LEU A 56 -0.74 -8.22 23.01
N ASN A 57 -0.86 -8.98 21.90
CA ASN A 57 -2.11 -9.13 21.17
C ASN A 57 -3.18 -9.81 22.05
N SER A 58 -2.81 -10.83 22.82
CA SER A 58 -3.73 -11.53 23.72
C SER A 58 -4.22 -10.61 24.84
N TYR A 59 -3.30 -9.86 25.46
CA TYR A 59 -3.61 -8.89 26.50
C TYR A 59 -4.57 -7.80 26.00
N SER A 60 -4.24 -7.18 24.86
CA SER A 60 -5.07 -6.12 24.27
C SER A 60 -6.41 -6.63 23.76
N SER A 61 -6.46 -7.81 23.14
CA SER A 61 -7.71 -8.39 22.64
C SER A 61 -8.70 -8.70 23.76
N ALA A 62 -8.22 -9.15 24.92
CA ALA A 62 -9.07 -9.40 26.08
C ALA A 62 -9.83 -8.13 26.55
N PHE A 63 -9.25 -6.95 26.30
CA PHE A 63 -9.87 -5.67 26.60
C PHE A 63 -10.76 -5.15 25.47
N LEU A 64 -10.25 -5.17 24.23
CA LEU A 64 -10.91 -4.54 23.07
C LEU A 64 -12.02 -5.38 22.46
N CYS A 65 -11.92 -6.71 22.50
CA CYS A 65 -12.82 -7.62 21.80
C CYS A 65 -14.01 -8.10 22.65
N ASN A 66 -14.19 -7.56 23.86
CA ASN A 66 -15.36 -7.87 24.67
C ASN A 66 -16.64 -7.38 23.94
N PRO A 67 -17.58 -8.27 23.57
CA PRO A 67 -18.77 -7.92 22.80
C PRO A 67 -19.74 -6.99 23.55
N GLU A 68 -19.70 -6.95 24.88
CA GLU A 68 -20.51 -6.06 25.71
C GLU A 68 -19.86 -4.69 25.92
N SER A 69 -18.60 -4.53 25.50
CA SER A 69 -17.82 -3.31 25.70
C SER A 69 -18.40 -2.12 24.94
N LEU A 70 -18.01 -0.93 25.38
CA LEU A 70 -18.27 0.29 24.62
C LEU A 70 -17.64 0.23 23.22
N PHE A 71 -16.50 -0.44 23.04
CA PHE A 71 -15.84 -0.60 21.74
C PHE A 71 -16.71 -1.37 20.75
N ALA A 72 -17.38 -2.45 21.17
CA ALA A 72 -18.30 -3.18 20.32
C ALA A 72 -19.47 -2.29 19.86
N LYS A 73 -20.02 -1.46 20.76
CA LYS A 73 -21.09 -0.50 20.44
C LYS A 73 -20.61 0.61 19.48
N ILE A 74 -19.39 1.12 19.69
CA ILE A 74 -18.77 2.10 18.80
C ILE A 74 -18.55 1.48 17.41
N ARG A 75 -18.02 0.26 17.33
CA ARG A 75 -17.81 -0.45 16.06
C ARG A 75 -19.11 -0.59 15.27
N GLN A 76 -20.20 -1.00 15.93
CA GLN A 76 -21.51 -1.11 15.27
C GLN A 76 -22.00 0.25 14.74
N ARG A 77 -21.80 1.31 15.52
CA ARG A 77 -22.20 2.67 15.11
C ARG A 77 -21.35 3.19 13.95
N ILE A 78 -20.04 2.91 13.92
CA ILE A 78 -19.17 3.21 12.77
C ILE A 78 -19.66 2.46 11.54
N LEU A 79 -19.88 1.14 11.63
CA LEU A 79 -20.37 0.34 10.51
C LEU A 79 -21.72 0.86 9.97
N TYR A 80 -22.62 1.27 10.86
CA TYR A 80 -23.89 1.86 10.46
C TYR A 80 -23.70 3.15 9.64
N TYR A 81 -22.82 4.07 10.09
CA TYR A 81 -22.58 5.31 9.36
C TYR A 81 -21.70 5.15 8.11
N GLU A 82 -20.85 4.12 8.06
CA GLU A 82 -20.03 3.80 6.90
C GLU A 82 -20.81 3.06 5.81
N ASN A 83 -21.94 2.41 6.13
CA ASN A 83 -22.69 1.61 5.17
C ASN A 83 -23.56 2.44 4.21
N TYR A 84 -22.92 3.20 3.33
CA TYR A 84 -23.57 3.95 2.25
C TYR A 84 -22.71 3.91 0.97
N PRO A 85 -23.32 4.05 -0.21
CA PRO A 85 -22.59 4.06 -1.48
C PRO A 85 -21.60 5.23 -1.57
N LYS A 86 -20.33 4.92 -1.90
CA LYS A 86 -19.25 5.90 -2.04
C LYS A 86 -18.78 5.94 -3.48
N TYR A 87 -18.66 7.15 -4.03
CA TYR A 87 -18.18 7.40 -5.39
C TYR A 87 -16.93 8.29 -5.36
N GLY A 88 -15.91 7.87 -6.12
CA GLY A 88 -14.76 8.71 -6.42
C GLY A 88 -15.05 9.71 -7.53
N CYS A 89 -14.14 10.66 -7.72
CA CYS A 89 -14.20 11.58 -8.86
C CYS A 89 -14.00 10.84 -10.18
N TYR A 90 -14.70 11.29 -11.22
CA TYR A 90 -14.50 10.79 -12.57
C TYR A 90 -13.12 11.18 -13.09
N ARG A 91 -12.43 10.22 -13.72
CA ARG A 91 -11.25 10.43 -14.56
C ARG A 91 -11.61 10.11 -16.00
N ILE A 92 -11.15 10.92 -16.95
CA ILE A 92 -11.53 10.81 -18.36
C ILE A 92 -10.32 10.28 -19.15
N ALA A 93 -10.55 9.32 -20.04
CA ALA A 93 -9.56 8.84 -20.99
C ALA A 93 -10.26 8.37 -22.27
N GLY A 94 -9.89 8.94 -23.41
CA GLY A 94 -10.66 8.79 -24.65
C GLY A 94 -12.14 9.14 -24.45
N ASP A 95 -13.03 8.24 -24.87
CA ASP A 95 -14.48 8.36 -24.73
C ASP A 95 -15.02 7.77 -23.42
N TYR A 96 -14.14 7.39 -22.48
CA TYR A 96 -14.51 6.69 -21.25
C TYR A 96 -14.29 7.53 -19.99
N TYR A 97 -15.18 7.31 -19.03
CA TYR A 97 -15.14 7.83 -17.67
C TYR A 97 -14.87 6.67 -16.70
N PHE A 98 -13.86 6.85 -15.87
CA PHE A 98 -13.46 5.92 -14.82
C PHE A 98 -13.77 6.51 -13.46
N TYR A 99 -14.27 5.69 -12.54
CA TYR A 99 -14.46 6.11 -11.15
C TYR A 99 -14.34 4.93 -10.20
N LEU A 100 -13.89 5.22 -8.98
CA LEU A 100 -13.89 4.24 -7.90
C LEU A 100 -15.28 4.21 -7.26
N TYR A 101 -15.76 3.02 -6.93
CA TYR A 101 -17.04 2.81 -6.27
C TYR A 101 -16.93 1.78 -5.14
N ASN A 102 -17.69 1.99 -4.08
CA ASN A 102 -17.89 1.04 -2.99
C ASN A 102 -19.35 1.08 -2.56
N SER A 103 -19.98 -0.09 -2.49
CA SER A 103 -21.41 -0.18 -2.15
C SER A 103 -21.72 0.17 -0.68
N GLY A 104 -20.71 0.19 0.19
CA GLY A 104 -20.82 0.58 1.60
C GLY A 104 -19.68 0.01 2.41
N LEU A 105 -19.75 -1.29 2.66
CA LEU A 105 -18.82 -2.02 3.54
C LEU A 105 -17.93 -3.00 2.76
N GLU A 106 -17.77 -2.81 1.44
CA GLU A 106 -16.78 -3.58 0.69
C GLU A 106 -15.38 -3.23 1.18
N GLN A 107 -14.50 -4.24 1.27
CA GLN A 107 -13.17 -4.07 1.84
C GLN A 107 -12.31 -3.06 1.07
N HIS A 108 -12.48 -3.01 -0.25
CA HIS A 108 -11.76 -2.09 -1.13
C HIS A 108 -12.70 -1.48 -2.15
N ASN A 109 -12.37 -0.27 -2.59
CA ASN A 109 -13.05 0.36 -3.72
C ASN A 109 -12.70 -0.38 -5.01
N ARG A 110 -13.67 -0.50 -5.90
CA ARG A 110 -13.55 -1.14 -7.21
C ARG A 110 -13.56 -0.10 -8.32
N LEU A 111 -12.89 -0.38 -9.44
CA LEU A 111 -12.84 0.54 -10.58
C LEU A 111 -13.99 0.23 -11.55
N TYR A 112 -14.76 1.26 -11.87
CA TYR A 112 -15.87 1.21 -12.82
C TYR A 112 -15.57 2.04 -14.05
N ILE A 113 -16.17 1.66 -15.18
CA ILE A 113 -16.05 2.33 -16.48
C ILE A 113 -17.43 2.61 -17.08
N THR A 114 -17.63 3.79 -17.65
CA THR A 114 -18.79 4.15 -18.48
C THR A 114 -18.35 5.01 -19.67
N ASN A 115 -19.10 5.02 -20.76
CA ASN A 115 -18.92 5.97 -21.87
C ASN A 115 -19.89 7.16 -21.80
N ASP A 116 -20.76 7.20 -20.79
CA ASP A 116 -21.64 8.34 -20.49
C ASP A 116 -21.66 8.53 -18.97
N TRP A 117 -21.21 9.70 -18.51
CA TRP A 117 -21.16 10.06 -17.09
C TRP A 117 -22.53 10.10 -16.41
N LYS A 118 -23.63 10.11 -17.18
CA LYS A 118 -25.01 10.03 -16.68
C LYS A 118 -25.49 8.59 -16.47
N VAL A 119 -24.78 7.61 -17.04
CA VAL A 119 -25.14 6.19 -16.96
C VAL A 119 -24.21 5.52 -15.94
N PRO A 120 -24.76 4.75 -14.98
CA PRO A 120 -23.94 3.95 -14.07
C PRO A 120 -22.97 3.06 -14.85
N GLY A 121 -21.69 3.13 -14.50
CA GLY A 121 -20.67 2.32 -15.11
C GLY A 121 -20.78 0.84 -14.79
N LYS A 122 -20.01 0.04 -15.53
CA LYS A 122 -19.83 -1.38 -15.29
C LYS A 122 -18.54 -1.59 -14.51
N LEU A 123 -18.51 -2.64 -13.68
CA LEU A 123 -17.28 -3.06 -13.02
C LEU A 123 -16.21 -3.34 -14.08
N PHE A 124 -15.06 -2.68 -13.96
CA PHE A 124 -13.94 -2.79 -14.90
C PHE A 124 -12.74 -3.48 -14.28
N THR A 125 -12.44 -3.21 -13.01
CA THR A 125 -11.35 -3.88 -12.30
C THR A 125 -11.72 -4.10 -10.84
N ASP A 126 -11.73 -5.38 -10.45
CA ASP A 126 -11.72 -5.85 -9.08
C ASP A 126 -10.37 -6.56 -8.83
N VAL A 127 -9.59 -6.06 -7.86
CA VAL A 127 -8.30 -6.66 -7.52
C VAL A 127 -8.44 -7.82 -6.52
N ASN A 128 -9.64 -8.00 -5.94
CA ASN A 128 -9.94 -9.02 -4.95
C ASN A 128 -10.60 -10.27 -5.54
N GLU A 129 -10.84 -10.33 -6.85
CA GLU A 129 -11.54 -11.46 -7.49
C GLU A 129 -10.94 -12.83 -7.16
N ASN A 130 -9.61 -12.89 -6.96
CA ASN A 130 -8.88 -14.10 -6.59
C ASN A 130 -8.24 -14.05 -5.20
N ASP A 131 -8.63 -13.09 -4.36
CA ASP A 131 -8.06 -12.90 -3.02
C ASP A 131 -9.13 -13.12 -1.95
N THR A 132 -9.14 -14.33 -1.39
CA THR A 132 -10.08 -14.74 -0.34
C THR A 132 -9.82 -14.08 1.01
N GLU A 133 -8.62 -13.52 1.23
CA GLU A 133 -8.26 -12.82 2.47
C GLU A 133 -8.55 -11.31 2.38
N PHE A 134 -8.90 -10.80 1.20
CA PHE A 134 -9.11 -9.35 0.93
C PHE A 134 -7.93 -8.47 1.36
N THR A 135 -6.72 -9.00 1.32
CA THR A 135 -5.48 -8.30 1.67
C THR A 135 -4.85 -7.55 0.49
N THR A 136 -5.39 -7.77 -0.71
CA THR A 136 -4.99 -7.14 -1.96
C THR A 136 -5.77 -5.85 -2.17
N SER A 137 -5.09 -4.77 -2.50
CA SER A 137 -5.73 -3.47 -2.73
C SER A 137 -5.19 -2.80 -3.99
N MET A 138 -6.02 -1.99 -4.63
CA MET A 138 -5.62 -1.15 -5.76
C MET A 138 -5.02 0.14 -5.21
N LYS A 139 -3.72 0.33 -5.43
CA LYS A 139 -3.00 1.53 -4.95
C LYS A 139 -3.21 2.72 -5.87
N MET A 140 -3.26 2.47 -7.18
CA MET A 140 -3.35 3.50 -8.22
C MET A 140 -3.80 2.93 -9.55
N PHE A 141 -4.28 3.79 -10.43
CA PHE A 141 -4.49 3.49 -11.84
C PHE A 141 -4.23 4.74 -12.69
N SER A 142 -3.81 4.54 -13.93
CA SER A 142 -3.69 5.56 -14.96
C SER A 142 -4.09 4.96 -16.31
N ALA A 143 -4.92 5.69 -17.06
CA ALA A 143 -5.37 5.30 -18.39
C ALA A 143 -4.59 6.08 -19.45
N SER A 144 -4.32 5.45 -20.59
CA SER A 144 -3.69 6.12 -21.73
C SER A 144 -4.62 7.22 -22.26
N LYS A 145 -4.04 8.28 -22.82
CA LYS A 145 -4.80 9.48 -23.25
C LYS A 145 -5.85 9.16 -24.33
N ASP A 146 -5.54 8.22 -25.22
CA ASP A 146 -6.42 7.71 -26.26
C ASP A 146 -7.52 6.77 -25.72
N GLY A 147 -7.49 6.41 -24.44
CA GLY A 147 -8.49 5.56 -23.79
C GLY A 147 -8.44 4.11 -24.24
N THR A 148 -7.29 3.60 -24.67
CA THR A 148 -7.13 2.22 -25.17
C THR A 148 -6.51 1.27 -24.13
N LEU A 149 -5.77 1.80 -23.15
CA LEU A 149 -5.02 1.04 -22.17
C LEU A 149 -5.19 1.57 -20.74
N LEU A 150 -5.24 0.66 -19.77
CA LEU A 150 -5.24 0.96 -18.34
C LEU A 150 -4.03 0.29 -17.69
N ALA A 151 -3.23 1.06 -16.95
CA ALA A 151 -2.25 0.54 -15.99
C ALA A 151 -2.84 0.66 -14.57
N PHE A 152 -2.75 -0.38 -13.75
CA PHE A 152 -3.22 -0.35 -12.36
C PHE A 152 -2.24 -1.08 -11.43
N GLY A 153 -1.93 -0.43 -10.32
CA GLY A 153 -1.02 -0.91 -9.28
C GLY A 153 -1.76 -1.67 -8.20
N VAL A 154 -1.26 -2.85 -7.87
CA VAL A 154 -1.80 -3.77 -6.87
C VAL A 154 -0.78 -3.97 -5.75
N THR A 155 -1.23 -3.91 -4.50
CA THR A 155 -0.40 -4.23 -3.32
C THR A 155 -1.04 -5.34 -2.50
N GLN A 156 -0.23 -6.11 -1.78
CA GLN A 156 -0.71 -7.16 -0.87
C GLN A 156 -0.35 -6.83 0.58
N LYS A 157 -1.25 -7.14 1.51
CA LYS A 157 -1.07 -7.05 2.97
C LYS A 157 -0.57 -5.68 3.44
N GLY A 158 -0.99 -4.61 2.74
CA GLY A 158 -0.60 -3.23 3.06
C GLY A 158 0.88 -2.90 2.78
N SER A 159 1.58 -3.74 2.02
CA SER A 159 2.95 -3.47 1.60
C SER A 159 3.05 -2.21 0.74
N ASP A 160 4.14 -1.46 0.90
CA ASP A 160 4.48 -0.35 0.01
C ASP A 160 4.82 -0.82 -1.41
N TRP A 161 5.26 -2.08 -1.54
CA TRP A 161 5.61 -2.70 -2.81
C TRP A 161 4.38 -2.99 -3.65
N THR A 162 4.44 -2.57 -4.91
CA THR A 162 3.35 -2.56 -5.87
C THR A 162 3.74 -3.35 -7.10
N THR A 163 2.82 -4.19 -7.58
CA THR A 163 2.89 -4.79 -8.92
C THR A 163 1.90 -4.07 -9.82
N VAL A 164 2.37 -3.53 -10.92
CA VAL A 164 1.53 -2.88 -11.93
C VAL A 164 1.18 -3.89 -13.01
N LYS A 165 -0.09 -3.93 -13.38
CA LYS A 165 -0.64 -4.74 -14.47
C LYS A 165 -1.32 -3.84 -15.48
N PHE A 166 -1.47 -4.35 -16.70
CA PHE A 166 -2.07 -3.60 -17.80
C PHE A 166 -3.31 -4.32 -18.34
N ARG A 167 -4.31 -3.55 -18.78
CA ARG A 167 -5.52 -4.04 -19.44
C ARG A 167 -5.89 -3.19 -20.64
N LYS A 168 -6.52 -3.80 -21.64
CA LYS A 168 -7.16 -3.08 -22.77
C LYS A 168 -8.50 -2.49 -22.35
N ILE A 169 -8.82 -1.32 -22.90
CA ILE A 169 -10.09 -0.62 -22.74
C ILE A 169 -10.86 -0.71 -24.08
N PRO A 170 -12.18 -0.96 -24.08
CA PRO A 170 -13.03 -1.27 -22.93
C PRO A 170 -13.11 -2.77 -22.62
N SER A 171 -12.39 -3.64 -23.36
CA SER A 171 -12.58 -5.09 -23.27
C SER A 171 -12.25 -5.67 -21.89
N GLY A 172 -11.35 -5.02 -21.14
CA GLY A 172 -10.88 -5.50 -19.83
C GLY A 172 -9.86 -6.64 -19.91
N GLU A 173 -9.45 -7.01 -21.13
CA GLU A 173 -8.43 -8.03 -21.40
C GLU A 173 -7.11 -7.65 -20.71
N LEU A 174 -6.60 -8.53 -19.84
CA LEU A 174 -5.26 -8.39 -19.25
C LEU A 174 -4.19 -8.59 -20.31
N LEU A 175 -3.18 -7.73 -20.27
CA LEU A 175 -1.95 -7.93 -21.03
C LEU A 175 -0.97 -8.78 -20.22
N ASP A 176 0.00 -9.38 -20.91
CA ASP A 176 1.06 -10.17 -20.30
C ASP A 176 2.09 -9.29 -19.56
N ASP A 177 2.21 -8.02 -19.95
CA ASP A 177 3.06 -7.03 -19.32
C ASP A 177 2.77 -6.89 -17.82
N LYS A 178 3.84 -6.88 -17.03
CA LYS A 178 3.79 -6.62 -15.59
C LYS A 178 5.04 -5.88 -15.13
N LEU A 179 4.87 -4.94 -14.21
CA LEU A 179 5.99 -4.28 -13.53
C LEU A 179 5.96 -4.66 -12.07
N GLU A 180 6.99 -5.37 -11.62
CA GLU A 180 7.11 -5.85 -10.24
C GLU A 180 8.08 -4.97 -9.45
N ASN A 181 7.97 -5.05 -8.12
CA ASN A 181 8.83 -4.33 -7.19
C ASN A 181 8.81 -2.81 -7.42
N LEU A 182 7.65 -2.22 -7.66
CA LEU A 182 7.50 -0.76 -7.71
C LEU A 182 7.24 -0.21 -6.31
N ARG A 183 7.90 0.87 -5.92
CA ARG A 183 7.70 1.56 -4.65
C ARG A 183 7.82 3.06 -4.87
N TYR A 184 6.95 3.84 -4.23
CA TYR A 184 6.86 5.29 -4.40
C TYR A 184 6.82 5.73 -5.88
N THR A 185 6.03 4.98 -6.66
CA THR A 185 5.89 5.18 -8.11
C THR A 185 4.77 6.14 -8.47
N SER A 186 4.87 6.72 -9.67
CA SER A 186 3.74 7.23 -10.44
C SER A 186 3.66 6.48 -11.77
N LEU A 187 2.50 6.49 -12.42
CA LEU A 187 2.27 5.81 -13.69
C LEU A 187 1.85 6.84 -14.72
N VAL A 188 2.74 7.17 -15.66
CA VAL A 188 2.52 8.24 -16.64
C VAL A 188 2.70 7.68 -18.04
N TRP A 189 1.63 7.63 -18.82
CA TRP A 189 1.68 7.15 -20.19
C TRP A 189 2.49 8.08 -21.10
N SER A 190 3.25 7.47 -22.01
CA SER A 190 3.75 8.19 -23.20
C SER A 190 2.59 8.67 -24.06
N SER A 191 2.81 9.77 -24.79
CA SER A 191 1.76 10.40 -25.61
C SER A 191 1.25 9.52 -26.75
N ASP A 192 2.05 8.55 -27.20
CA ASP A 192 1.69 7.58 -28.23
C ASP A 192 1.18 6.24 -27.67
N ALA A 193 0.97 6.16 -26.35
CA ALA A 193 0.46 4.99 -25.63
C ALA A 193 1.26 3.70 -25.83
N LYS A 194 2.53 3.77 -26.27
CA LYS A 194 3.38 2.59 -26.47
C LYS A 194 4.08 2.12 -25.20
N GLY A 195 4.08 2.94 -24.17
CA GLY A 195 4.81 2.66 -22.95
C GLY A 195 4.47 3.62 -21.81
N ILE A 196 5.00 3.32 -20.64
CA ILE A 196 4.70 4.03 -19.40
C ILE A 196 5.98 4.39 -18.66
N PHE A 197 6.03 5.62 -18.15
CA PHE A 197 7.05 6.05 -17.22
C PHE A 197 6.64 5.64 -15.81
N TYR A 198 7.59 5.05 -15.08
CA TYR A 198 7.41 4.64 -13.70
C TYR A 198 8.71 4.84 -12.91
N THR A 199 8.61 4.86 -11.59
CA THR A 199 9.80 4.92 -10.75
C THR A 199 9.86 3.72 -9.82
N THR A 200 11.07 3.26 -9.58
CA THR A 200 11.32 2.32 -8.50
C THR A 200 12.77 2.42 -8.03
N PHE A 201 13.08 1.77 -6.93
CA PHE A 201 14.46 1.58 -6.50
C PHE A 201 15.12 0.57 -7.44
N ALA A 202 16.23 0.98 -8.07
CA ALA A 202 16.95 0.11 -8.98
C ALA A 202 17.42 -1.14 -8.24
N ASN A 203 16.91 -2.30 -8.64
CA ASN A 203 17.35 -3.58 -8.11
C ASN A 203 18.77 -3.85 -8.62
N SER A 204 19.77 -3.57 -7.79
CA SER A 204 20.96 -4.40 -7.78
C SER A 204 20.85 -5.44 -6.66
N VAL A 205 20.65 -6.75 -6.86
CA VAL A 205 19.72 -7.49 -7.76
C VAL A 205 19.24 -8.80 -7.06
N ALA A 206 19.97 -9.39 -6.11
CA ALA A 206 19.61 -10.71 -5.56
C ALA A 206 18.90 -10.63 -4.19
N GLU A 207 17.65 -11.10 -4.13
CA GLU A 207 16.84 -11.34 -2.92
C GLU A 207 16.07 -10.14 -2.33
N ALA A 208 15.26 -9.45 -3.16
CA ALA A 208 14.11 -8.70 -2.64
C ALA A 208 12.88 -9.62 -2.51
N VAL A 209 12.96 -10.61 -1.63
CA VAL A 209 11.79 -11.33 -1.10
C VAL A 209 11.73 -11.10 0.40
N GLY A 210 10.74 -10.32 0.85
CA GLY A 210 10.32 -10.29 2.25
C GLY A 210 11.15 -9.40 3.18
N THR A 211 10.53 -8.30 3.62
CA THR A 211 10.67 -7.76 4.99
C THR A 211 12.12 -7.56 5.51
N CYS A 212 12.87 -6.63 4.90
CA CYS A 212 13.93 -5.86 5.59
C CYS A 212 14.29 -4.55 4.87
N PRO A 213 14.79 -3.52 5.58
CA PRO A 213 14.97 -2.15 5.08
C PRO A 213 16.37 -1.97 4.46
N ASP A 214 16.60 -2.52 3.27
CA ASP A 214 17.80 -2.17 2.52
C ASP A 214 17.55 -0.79 1.90
N LYS A 215 18.20 0.21 2.52
CA LYS A 215 18.04 1.66 2.34
C LYS A 215 17.41 2.01 0.99
N ASN A 216 16.23 2.64 1.04
CA ASN A 216 15.49 3.17 -0.13
C ASN A 216 16.33 4.21 -0.89
N GLU A 217 17.35 3.75 -1.60
CA GLU A 217 18.37 4.51 -2.28
C GLU A 217 18.34 4.22 -3.78
N PHE A 218 18.78 5.19 -4.57
CA PHE A 218 18.79 5.14 -6.03
C PHE A 218 17.41 4.98 -6.65
N HIS A 219 16.46 5.78 -6.18
CA HIS A 219 15.18 5.91 -6.85
C HIS A 219 15.41 6.35 -8.30
N THR A 220 14.91 5.55 -9.25
CA THR A 220 15.25 5.64 -10.67
C THR A 220 13.97 5.73 -11.49
N LEU A 221 13.96 6.59 -12.49
CA LEU A 221 12.89 6.74 -13.46
C LEU A 221 13.19 5.82 -14.63
N TYR A 222 12.24 4.93 -14.91
CA TYR A 222 12.28 3.99 -16.01
C TYR A 222 11.18 4.33 -17.02
N TYR A 223 11.38 3.86 -18.25
CA TYR A 223 10.34 3.81 -19.28
C TYR A 223 10.18 2.36 -19.75
N HIS A 224 8.99 1.83 -19.53
CA HIS A 224 8.59 0.51 -19.99
C HIS A 224 7.92 0.59 -21.35
N VAL A 225 8.36 -0.24 -22.29
CA VAL A 225 7.73 -0.40 -23.61
C VAL A 225 6.79 -1.60 -23.55
N LEU A 226 5.53 -1.42 -23.94
CA LEU A 226 4.58 -2.53 -23.94
C LEU A 226 5.00 -3.65 -24.90
N GLY A 227 4.79 -4.89 -24.48
CA GLY A 227 5.23 -6.10 -25.14
C GLY A 227 6.69 -6.48 -24.87
N THR A 228 7.36 -5.84 -23.90
CA THR A 228 8.76 -6.13 -23.54
C THR A 228 8.88 -6.62 -22.09
N ASP A 229 10.00 -7.26 -21.75
CA ASP A 229 10.27 -7.72 -20.37
C ASP A 229 10.73 -6.51 -19.54
N GLN A 230 10.24 -6.40 -18.29
CA GLN A 230 10.61 -5.30 -17.38
C GLN A 230 12.13 -5.12 -17.23
N LYS A 231 12.92 -6.21 -17.34
CA LYS A 231 14.39 -6.11 -17.24
C LYS A 231 15.02 -5.30 -18.38
N ASP A 232 14.31 -5.14 -19.50
CA ASP A 232 14.75 -4.43 -20.69
C ASP A 232 14.29 -2.95 -20.67
N ASP A 233 13.65 -2.51 -19.58
CA ASP A 233 13.14 -1.16 -19.42
C ASP A 233 14.26 -0.11 -19.42
N LEU A 234 13.99 1.02 -20.06
CA LEU A 234 14.99 2.07 -20.27
C LEU A 234 15.15 2.92 -19.01
N VAL A 235 16.38 3.09 -18.52
CA VAL A 235 16.69 4.07 -17.49
C VAL A 235 16.62 5.48 -18.11
N VAL A 236 15.65 6.27 -17.69
CA VAL A 236 15.46 7.66 -18.15
C VAL A 236 16.26 8.64 -17.31
N LEU A 237 16.21 8.48 -15.98
CA LEU A 237 16.88 9.38 -15.04
C LEU A 237 17.24 8.66 -13.75
N ARG A 238 18.48 8.89 -13.27
CA ARG A 238 18.99 8.42 -11.98
C ARG A 238 20.01 9.43 -11.44
N PHE A 239 20.10 9.57 -10.12
CA PHE A 239 21.06 10.45 -9.45
C PHE A 239 22.10 9.65 -8.64
N PRO A 240 23.17 9.12 -9.28
CA PRO A 240 24.14 8.27 -8.60
C PRO A 240 24.94 8.99 -7.51
N LEU A 241 25.09 10.31 -7.61
CA LEU A 241 25.79 11.13 -6.61
C LEU A 241 24.91 11.52 -5.41
N ASN A 242 23.59 11.34 -5.51
CA ASN A 242 22.63 11.63 -4.45
C ASN A 242 21.69 10.43 -4.24
N PRO A 243 22.18 9.34 -3.62
CA PRO A 243 21.46 8.07 -3.53
C PRO A 243 20.12 8.18 -2.79
N ILE A 244 19.99 9.09 -1.82
CA ILE A 244 18.76 9.27 -1.03
C ILE A 244 17.71 10.15 -1.72
N LEU A 245 18.02 10.73 -2.88
CA LEU A 245 17.07 11.59 -3.59
C LEU A 245 15.92 10.74 -4.13
N MET A 246 14.69 11.13 -3.78
CA MET A 246 13.47 10.52 -4.30
C MET A 246 12.88 11.41 -5.40
N MET A 247 12.12 10.79 -6.29
CA MET A 247 11.52 11.50 -7.43
C MET A 247 10.03 11.24 -7.43
N TYR A 248 9.24 12.30 -7.51
CA TYR A 248 7.80 12.20 -7.67
C TYR A 248 7.39 12.97 -8.92
N PHE A 249 6.57 12.36 -9.75
CA PHE A 249 6.12 12.96 -11.00
C PHE A 249 4.60 12.86 -11.07
N PHE A 250 3.93 13.98 -11.24
CA PHE A 250 2.49 14.00 -11.46
C PHE A 250 2.21 14.15 -12.96
N GLU A 251 1.04 13.68 -13.42
CA GLU A 251 0.62 13.74 -14.84
C GLU A 251 0.75 15.13 -15.49
N HIS A 252 0.98 16.20 -14.73
CA HIS A 252 1.15 17.56 -15.23
C HIS A 252 2.48 18.25 -14.91
N TYR A 253 3.32 17.73 -14.01
CA TYR A 253 4.60 18.38 -13.67
C TYR A 253 5.65 17.41 -13.11
N VAL A 254 6.89 17.62 -13.54
CA VAL A 254 8.08 17.04 -12.90
C VAL A 254 8.56 17.98 -11.81
N TYR A 255 8.41 17.58 -10.54
CA TYR A 255 9.01 18.28 -9.41
C TYR A 255 10.12 17.40 -8.81
N MET A 256 11.33 17.95 -8.69
CA MET A 256 12.38 17.35 -7.85
C MET A 256 12.19 17.86 -6.43
N LEU A 257 12.11 16.95 -5.45
CA LEU A 257 12.08 17.25 -4.01
C LEU A 257 13.27 16.58 -3.34
#